data_AF-A0A395UL20-F1
#
_entry.id   AF-A0A395UL20-F1
#
_cell.length_a   1.000
_cell.length_b   1.000
_cell.length_c   1.000
_cell.angle_alpha   90.00
_cell.angle_beta   90.00
_cell.angle_gamma   90.00
#
_symmetry.space_group_name_H-M   'P 1'
#
loop_
_entity.id
_entity.type
_entity.pdbx_description
1 polymer ?
#
loop_
_entity_poly.entity_id
_entity_poly.type
_entity_poly.pdbx_seq_one_letter_code
_entity_poly.pdbx_strand_id
1 'polypeptide(L)'
;MTGTELSYRRITETIAGKLDLLEAYLFYCLALCSDCYTMVSDVKQETLTEFYGIKKEELIRLWLHKFEDLNLIRIDKHPIKGKYGRFDRCQYTLNTEHYVLISKKLYSEPISRQLKGFLVLLKCKCLNATNTCQYTQSELAKELNISPSSVSRYLKQAEDCGYIKRDDKGIHLKDRKMFIVTSESTFAFIKNVYPNILTDEDMAERKIHNYNE
;
A
#
# COMPACT_ATOMS: atom_id res chain seq x y z
N MET A 1 -4.51 13.23 -23.09
CA MET A 1 -4.75 14.02 -21.87
C MET A 1 -3.81 13.47 -20.81
N THR A 2 -2.73 14.18 -20.49
CA THR A 2 -1.81 13.81 -19.40
C THR A 2 -2.51 14.11 -18.09
N GLY A 3 -3.34 13.18 -17.62
CA GLY A 3 -3.97 13.27 -16.30
C GLY A 3 -2.87 13.36 -15.25
N THR A 4 -2.99 14.33 -14.36
CA THR A 4 -2.11 14.50 -13.20
C THR A 4 -2.01 13.15 -12.49
N GLU A 5 -0.87 12.47 -12.63
CA GLU A 5 -0.67 11.13 -12.07
C GLU A 5 -0.90 11.23 -10.55
N LEU A 6 -1.95 10.57 -10.05
CA LEU A 6 -2.23 10.54 -8.62
C LEU A 6 -0.97 10.07 -7.90
N SER A 7 -0.47 10.89 -6.99
CA SER A 7 0.83 10.67 -6.37
C SER A 7 0.78 9.62 -5.26
N TYR A 8 -0.31 8.86 -5.12
CA TYR A 8 -0.52 7.88 -4.06
C TYR A 8 -1.14 6.59 -4.59
N ARG A 9 -1.07 5.55 -3.78
CA ARG A 9 -1.64 4.23 -4.07
C ARG A 9 -2.42 3.70 -2.87
N ARG A 10 -3.45 2.90 -3.18
CA ARG A 10 -4.18 2.10 -2.20
C ARG A 10 -3.34 0.90 -1.82
N ILE A 11 -3.15 0.70 -0.53
CA ILE A 11 -2.45 -0.44 0.04
C ILE A 11 -3.41 -1.13 1.00
N THR A 12 -3.77 -2.39 0.73
CA THR A 12 -4.63 -3.15 1.65
C THR A 12 -3.95 -3.32 3.00
N GLU A 13 -4.69 -3.09 4.07
CA GLU A 13 -4.25 -3.26 5.45
C GLU A 13 -3.97 -4.73 5.78
N THR A 14 -4.56 -5.64 5.00
CA THR A 14 -4.45 -7.10 5.17
C THR A 14 -3.03 -7.63 4.99
N ILE A 15 -2.10 -6.84 4.43
CA ILE A 15 -0.67 -7.21 4.36
C ILE A 15 -0.02 -7.25 5.74
N ALA A 16 -0.56 -6.49 6.71
CA ALA A 16 0.01 -6.40 8.05
C ALA A 16 -0.21 -7.70 8.82
N GLY A 17 0.90 -8.30 9.28
CA GLY A 17 0.92 -9.62 9.93
C GLY A 17 1.10 -10.79 8.96
N LYS A 18 0.95 -10.58 7.65
CA LYS A 18 1.14 -11.61 6.61
C LYS A 18 2.47 -11.49 5.86
N LEU A 19 2.90 -10.26 5.61
CA LEU A 19 4.12 -9.97 4.87
C LEU A 19 5.25 -9.51 5.80
N ASP A 20 6.47 -9.93 5.48
CA ASP A 20 7.66 -9.35 6.10
C ASP A 20 7.92 -7.92 5.59
N LEU A 21 8.94 -7.25 6.13
CA LEU A 21 9.26 -5.86 5.78
C LEU A 21 9.66 -5.68 4.31
N LEU A 22 10.40 -6.62 3.74
CA LEU A 22 10.88 -6.52 2.36
C LEU A 22 9.78 -6.86 1.37
N GLU A 23 8.94 -7.82 1.72
CA GLU A 23 7.71 -8.21 1.01
C GLU A 23 6.69 -7.07 1.02
N ALA A 24 6.43 -6.45 2.17
CA ALA A 24 5.54 -5.29 2.27
C ALA A 24 6.03 -4.12 1.40
N TYR A 25 7.35 -3.90 1.35
CA TYR A 25 7.93 -2.92 0.45
C TYR A 25 7.77 -3.32 -1.03
N LEU A 26 7.90 -4.61 -1.38
CA LEU A 26 7.63 -5.07 -2.74
C LEU A 26 6.16 -4.86 -3.12
N PHE A 27 5.21 -5.18 -2.23
CA PHE A 27 3.80 -4.95 -2.47
C PHE A 27 3.52 -3.48 -2.75
N TYR A 28 4.12 -2.58 -1.96
CA TYR A 28 4.07 -1.14 -2.21
C TYR A 28 4.68 -0.73 -3.57
N CYS A 29 5.84 -1.30 -3.95
CA CYS A 29 6.43 -1.07 -5.27
C CYS A 29 5.50 -1.54 -6.42
N LEU A 30 4.89 -2.71 -6.29
CA LEU A 30 3.93 -3.22 -7.27
C LEU A 30 2.72 -2.27 -7.39
N ALA A 31 2.21 -1.77 -6.27
CA ALA A 31 1.13 -0.80 -6.27
C ALA A 31 1.52 0.50 -7.01
N LEU A 32 2.76 0.99 -6.85
CA LEU A 32 3.25 2.15 -7.59
C LEU A 32 3.29 1.91 -9.10
N CYS A 33 3.65 0.70 -9.52
CA CYS A 33 3.64 0.25 -10.92
C CYS A 33 2.24 -0.10 -11.45
N SER A 34 1.19 0.04 -10.64
CA SER A 34 -0.19 -0.23 -11.03
C SER A 34 -0.93 1.05 -11.44
N ASP A 35 -1.95 0.91 -12.28
CA ASP A 35 -2.90 1.98 -12.53
C ASP A 35 -3.59 2.39 -11.22
N CYS A 36 -3.68 3.69 -10.96
CA CYS A 36 -4.15 4.21 -9.68
C CYS A 36 -5.67 4.07 -9.45
N TYR A 37 -6.46 3.77 -10.49
CA TYR A 37 -7.90 3.61 -10.40
C TYR A 37 -8.29 2.13 -10.42
N THR A 38 -7.75 1.36 -11.37
CA THR A 38 -8.08 -0.06 -11.53
C THR A 38 -7.24 -0.96 -10.64
N MET A 39 -6.08 -0.49 -10.17
CA MET A 39 -5.12 -1.26 -9.38
C MET A 39 -4.63 -2.52 -10.11
N VAL A 40 -4.59 -2.43 -11.45
CA VAL A 40 -4.02 -3.42 -12.36
C VAL A 40 -2.63 -2.98 -12.79
N SER A 41 -1.68 -3.91 -12.85
CA SER A 41 -0.33 -3.68 -13.35
C SER A 41 0.05 -4.70 -14.42
N ASP A 42 0.51 -4.19 -15.57
CA ASP A 42 1.12 -4.99 -16.63
C ASP A 42 2.67 -4.91 -16.59
N VAL A 43 3.24 -4.56 -15.43
CA VAL A 43 4.68 -4.43 -15.24
C VAL A 43 5.38 -5.77 -15.46
N LYS A 44 6.53 -5.75 -16.14
CA LYS A 44 7.37 -6.94 -16.28
C LYS A 44 8.08 -7.24 -14.97
N GLN A 45 8.34 -8.53 -14.68
CA GLN A 45 9.09 -8.92 -13.48
C GLN A 45 10.50 -8.32 -13.47
N GLU A 46 11.17 -8.28 -14.62
CA GLU A 46 12.47 -7.63 -14.81
C GLU A 46 12.41 -6.15 -14.37
N THR A 47 11.44 -5.39 -14.89
CA THR A 47 11.23 -3.98 -14.56
C THR A 47 10.87 -3.77 -13.09
N LEU A 48 10.04 -4.64 -12.52
CA LEU A 48 9.69 -4.56 -11.09
C LEU A 48 10.91 -4.87 -10.21
N THR A 49 11.77 -5.79 -10.64
CA THR A 49 13.03 -6.16 -9.96
C THR A 49 14.00 -4.99 -9.92
N GLU A 50 14.16 -4.30 -11.06
CA GLU A 50 14.93 -3.06 -11.17
C GLU A 50 14.33 -1.94 -10.31
N PHE A 51 13.01 -1.75 -10.38
CA PHE A 51 12.30 -0.72 -9.61
C PHE A 51 12.43 -0.93 -8.09
N TYR A 52 12.40 -2.19 -7.63
CA TYR A 52 12.66 -2.57 -6.25
C TYR A 52 14.14 -2.38 -5.83
N GLY A 53 15.06 -2.42 -6.80
CA GLY A 53 16.50 -2.20 -6.60
C GLY A 53 17.28 -3.45 -6.20
N ILE A 54 16.93 -4.64 -6.70
CA ILE A 54 17.76 -5.84 -6.60
C ILE A 54 18.10 -6.39 -7.99
N LYS A 55 18.97 -7.41 -8.05
CA LYS A 55 19.29 -8.15 -9.29
C LYS A 55 18.67 -9.56 -9.34
N LYS A 56 17.96 -9.98 -8.28
CA LYS A 56 17.45 -11.34 -8.11
C LYS A 56 15.97 -11.41 -8.49
N GLU A 57 15.68 -11.54 -9.78
CA GLU A 57 14.31 -11.65 -10.28
C GLU A 57 13.54 -12.85 -9.69
N GLU A 58 14.24 -13.97 -9.48
CA GLU A 58 13.70 -15.17 -8.84
C GLU A 58 13.05 -14.92 -7.47
N LEU A 59 13.61 -13.97 -6.69
CA LEU A 59 13.05 -13.61 -5.40
C LEU A 59 11.74 -12.83 -5.53
N ILE A 60 11.67 -11.92 -6.52
CA ILE A 60 10.45 -11.16 -6.81
C ILE A 60 9.35 -12.12 -7.26
N ARG A 61 9.68 -13.08 -8.14
CA ARG A 61 8.75 -14.12 -8.58
C ARG A 61 8.19 -14.93 -7.41
N LEU A 62 9.04 -15.37 -6.49
CA LEU A 62 8.63 -16.10 -5.29
C LEU A 62 7.65 -15.29 -4.43
N TRP A 63 7.97 -14.02 -4.19
CA TRP A 63 7.10 -13.14 -3.40
C TRP A 63 5.77 -12.82 -4.09
N LEU A 64 5.74 -12.67 -5.42
CA LEU A 64 4.50 -12.48 -6.17
C LEU A 64 3.57 -13.70 -6.05
N HIS A 65 4.10 -14.92 -6.15
CA HIS A 65 3.31 -16.13 -5.92
C HIS A 65 2.81 -16.22 -4.47
N LYS A 66 3.65 -15.86 -3.48
CA LYS A 66 3.20 -15.75 -2.09
C LYS A 66 2.04 -14.74 -1.92
N PHE A 67 2.09 -13.60 -2.63
CA PHE A 67 1.01 -12.62 -2.57
C PHE A 67 -0.30 -13.17 -3.14
N GLU A 68 -0.21 -13.96 -4.21
CA GLU A 68 -1.35 -14.66 -4.79
C GLU A 68 -1.93 -15.71 -3.82
N ASP A 69 -1.09 -16.55 -3.22
CA ASP A 69 -1.51 -17.56 -2.22
C ASP A 69 -2.21 -16.92 -1.00
N LEU A 70 -1.84 -15.69 -0.65
CA LEU A 70 -2.42 -14.92 0.45
C LEU A 70 -3.67 -14.11 0.05
N ASN A 71 -4.13 -14.22 -1.20
CA ASN A 71 -5.23 -13.45 -1.79
C ASN A 71 -5.01 -11.91 -1.73
N LEU A 72 -3.75 -11.49 -1.78
CA LEU A 72 -3.37 -10.07 -1.81
C LEU A 72 -3.30 -9.53 -3.25
N ILE A 73 -3.02 -10.41 -4.21
CA ILE A 73 -3.07 -10.12 -5.64
C ILE A 73 -3.69 -11.30 -6.41
N ARG A 74 -4.11 -11.06 -7.64
CA ARG A 74 -4.41 -12.10 -8.64
C ARG A 74 -3.41 -11.98 -9.80
N ILE A 75 -2.88 -13.12 -10.28
CA ILE A 75 -1.94 -13.15 -11.40
C ILE A 75 -2.61 -13.79 -12.62
N ASP A 76 -2.93 -12.98 -13.61
CA ASP A 76 -3.47 -13.46 -14.89
C ASP A 76 -2.36 -13.55 -15.94
N LYS A 77 -2.33 -14.66 -16.69
CA LYS A 77 -1.36 -14.88 -17.77
C LYS A 77 -2.05 -14.78 -19.12
N HIS A 78 -1.56 -13.88 -19.96
CA HIS A 78 -2.08 -13.67 -21.29
C HIS A 78 -1.01 -13.99 -22.34
N PRO A 79 -1.27 -14.92 -23.28
CA PRO A 79 -0.33 -15.20 -24.35
C PRO A 79 -0.30 -14.05 -25.35
N ILE A 80 0.87 -13.48 -25.57
CA ILE A 80 1.10 -12.40 -26.53
C ILE A 80 1.99 -12.92 -27.66
N LYS A 81 1.58 -12.67 -28.91
CA LYS A 81 2.39 -12.98 -30.09
C LYS A 81 3.24 -11.77 -30.45
N GLY A 82 4.55 -11.89 -30.26
CA GLY A 82 5.55 -10.90 -30.68
C GLY A 82 6.30 -11.34 -31.94
N LYS A 83 7.23 -10.48 -32.39
CA LYS A 83 8.13 -10.75 -33.53
C LYS A 83 9.00 -12.01 -33.34
N TYR A 84 9.29 -12.37 -32.09
CA TYR A 84 10.18 -13.49 -31.73
C TYR A 84 9.45 -14.75 -31.24
N GLY A 85 8.11 -14.80 -31.32
CA GLY A 85 7.33 -15.95 -30.88
C GLY A 85 6.13 -15.58 -30.00
N ARG A 86 5.57 -16.59 -29.32
CA ARG A 86 4.53 -16.41 -28.30
C ARG A 86 5.18 -16.38 -26.92
N PHE A 87 4.80 -15.39 -26.12
CA PHE A 87 5.30 -15.21 -24.75
C PHE A 87 4.11 -14.94 -23.84
N ASP A 88 4.14 -15.48 -22.62
CA ASP A 88 3.12 -15.17 -21.63
C ASP A 88 3.47 -13.86 -20.92
N ARG A 89 2.49 -12.95 -20.87
CA ARG A 89 2.59 -11.73 -20.07
C ARG A 89 1.73 -11.86 -18.84
N CYS A 90 2.34 -11.66 -17.68
CA CYS A 90 1.61 -11.56 -16.42
C CYS A 90 0.95 -10.18 -16.30
N GLN A 91 -0.27 -10.19 -15.78
CA GLN A 91 -1.00 -9.03 -15.31
C GLN A 91 -1.33 -9.26 -13.84
N TYR A 92 -1.10 -8.25 -13.01
CA TYR A 92 -1.29 -8.30 -11.57
C TYR A 92 -2.47 -7.41 -11.19
N THR A 93 -3.49 -7.97 -10.54
CA THR A 93 -4.59 -7.18 -9.96
C THR A 93 -4.45 -7.17 -8.45
N LEU A 94 -4.31 -5.99 -7.85
CA LEU A 94 -4.10 -5.86 -6.40
C LEU A 94 -5.44 -5.84 -5.65
N ASN A 95 -5.51 -6.59 -4.55
CA ASN A 95 -6.59 -6.45 -3.59
C ASN A 95 -6.49 -5.08 -2.92
N THR A 96 -7.59 -4.33 -2.94
CA THR A 96 -7.68 -3.01 -2.30
C THR A 96 -8.85 -2.90 -1.34
N GLU A 97 -9.38 -4.01 -0.85
CA GLU A 97 -10.28 -3.99 0.30
C GLU A 97 -9.52 -3.56 1.55
N HIS A 98 -10.21 -2.79 2.42
CA HIS A 98 -9.69 -2.24 3.67
C HIS A 98 -8.29 -1.63 3.49
N TYR A 99 -8.21 -0.44 2.93
CA TYR A 99 -6.96 0.12 2.45
C TYR A 99 -6.57 1.44 3.13
N VAL A 100 -5.26 1.67 3.17
CA VAL A 100 -4.64 2.95 3.46
C VAL A 100 -4.09 3.59 2.19
N LEU A 101 -3.92 4.91 2.22
CA LEU A 101 -3.31 5.67 1.13
C LEU A 101 -1.87 6.06 1.47
N ILE A 102 -0.93 5.64 0.61
CA ILE A 102 0.49 5.95 0.75
C ILE A 102 1.00 6.59 -0.54
N SER A 103 1.68 7.71 -0.38
CA SER A 103 2.24 8.52 -1.48
C SER A 103 3.54 7.95 -2.01
N LYS A 104 3.75 8.07 -3.33
CA LYS A 104 5.00 7.73 -4.02
C LYS A 104 6.23 8.40 -3.43
N LYS A 105 6.06 9.48 -2.66
CA LYS A 105 7.13 10.13 -1.89
C LYS A 105 7.95 9.14 -1.05
N LEU A 106 7.30 8.17 -0.39
CA LEU A 106 8.00 7.18 0.43
C LEU A 106 9.03 6.36 -0.37
N TYR A 107 8.80 6.17 -1.67
CA TYR A 107 9.75 5.47 -2.55
C TYR A 107 11.05 6.25 -2.73
N SER A 108 10.96 7.59 -2.85
CA SER A 108 12.11 8.47 -3.07
C SER A 108 12.90 8.78 -1.81
N GLU A 109 12.38 8.48 -0.62
CA GLU A 109 13.07 8.73 0.64
C GLU A 109 14.40 7.94 0.74
N PRO A 110 15.50 8.57 1.20
CA PRO A 110 16.83 7.97 1.26
C PRO A 110 17.00 7.05 2.49
N ILE A 111 16.03 6.16 2.71
CA ILE A 111 16.01 5.19 3.81
C ILE A 111 16.02 3.75 3.29
N SER A 112 16.36 2.83 4.18
CA SER A 112 16.40 1.41 3.87
C SER A 112 15.03 0.89 3.41
N ARG A 113 15.04 -0.12 2.54
CA ARG A 113 13.82 -0.79 2.06
C ARG A 113 13.02 -1.40 3.21
N GLN A 114 13.72 -1.94 4.20
CA GLN A 114 13.11 -2.47 5.41
C GLN A 114 12.38 -1.38 6.20
N LEU A 115 12.95 -0.17 6.31
CA LEU A 115 12.28 0.94 6.99
C LEU A 115 11.07 1.43 6.18
N LYS A 116 11.16 1.48 4.84
CA LYS A 116 10.01 1.77 3.97
C LYS A 116 8.88 0.75 4.19
N GLY A 117 9.20 -0.55 4.16
CA GLY A 117 8.25 -1.62 4.44
C GLY A 117 7.65 -1.54 5.84
N PHE A 118 8.46 -1.21 6.84
CA PHE A 118 7.98 -1.00 8.21
C PHE A 118 6.99 0.16 8.29
N LEU A 119 7.28 1.30 7.65
CA LEU A 119 6.37 2.45 7.61
C LEU A 119 5.06 2.14 6.88
N VAL A 120 5.10 1.33 5.81
CA VAL A 120 3.90 0.84 5.12
C VAL A 120 3.03 0.01 6.07
N LEU A 121 3.63 -0.98 6.74
CA LEU A 121 2.91 -1.85 7.69
C LEU A 121 2.39 -1.08 8.91
N LEU A 122 3.17 -0.12 9.43
CA LEU A 122 2.76 0.74 10.52
C LEU A 122 1.53 1.57 10.13
N LYS A 123 1.51 2.12 8.91
CA LYS A 123 0.34 2.86 8.41
C LYS A 123 -0.90 1.96 8.32
N CYS A 124 -0.74 0.70 7.92
CA CYS A 124 -1.83 -0.29 7.88
C CYS A 124 -2.42 -0.63 9.26
N LYS A 125 -1.72 -0.30 10.36
CA LYS A 125 -2.18 -0.51 11.75
C LYS A 125 -2.53 0.80 12.46
N CYS A 126 -2.60 1.91 11.73
CA CYS A 126 -3.17 3.13 12.26
C CYS A 126 -4.70 3.00 12.37
N LEU A 127 -5.30 3.75 13.29
CA LEU A 127 -6.75 3.88 13.36
C LEU A 127 -7.29 4.45 12.03
N ASN A 128 -8.45 3.96 11.61
CA ASN A 128 -9.14 4.42 10.40
C ASN A 128 -9.21 5.93 10.33
N ALA A 129 -8.97 6.49 9.14
CA ALA A 129 -8.94 7.95 8.92
C ALA A 129 -7.98 8.71 9.85
N THR A 130 -6.90 8.08 10.32
CA THR A 130 -5.85 8.74 11.09
C THR A 130 -4.44 8.33 10.64
N ASN A 131 -3.46 8.96 11.27
CA ASN A 131 -2.04 8.61 11.21
C ASN A 131 -1.53 8.16 12.59
N THR A 132 -2.43 7.68 13.45
CA THR A 132 -2.13 7.31 14.84
C THR A 132 -2.27 5.80 15.01
N CYS A 133 -1.23 5.14 15.49
CA CYS A 133 -1.23 3.76 15.92
C CYS A 133 -1.18 3.74 17.45
N GLN A 134 -2.18 3.12 18.09
CA GLN A 134 -2.32 3.07 19.55
C GLN A 134 -1.82 1.75 20.16
N TYR A 135 -1.31 0.84 19.33
CA TYR A 135 -0.71 -0.39 19.83
C TYR A 135 0.53 -0.08 20.67
N THR A 136 0.66 -0.78 21.79
CA THR A 136 1.94 -0.88 22.49
C THR A 136 2.96 -1.58 21.60
N GLN A 137 4.26 -1.44 21.90
CA GLN A 137 5.31 -2.10 21.10
C GLN A 137 5.12 -3.63 21.05
N SER A 138 4.68 -4.23 22.15
CA SER A 138 4.45 -5.67 22.26
C SER A 138 3.24 -6.13 21.44
N GLU A 139 2.16 -5.35 21.43
CA GLU A 139 1.00 -5.66 20.59
C GLU A 139 1.32 -5.44 19.11
N LEU A 140 2.00 -4.33 18.78
CA LEU A 140 2.42 -4.05 17.41
C LEU A 140 3.33 -5.17 16.85
N ALA A 141 4.22 -5.73 17.69
CA ALA A 141 5.04 -6.87 17.33
C ALA A 141 4.20 -8.11 16.96
N LYS A 142 3.15 -8.40 17.74
CA LYS A 142 2.21 -9.51 17.44
C LYS A 142 1.42 -9.24 16.17
N GLU A 143 0.85 -8.04 16.04
CA GLU A 143 0.02 -7.63 14.91
C GLU A 143 0.79 -7.60 13.58
N LEU A 144 2.07 -7.25 13.61
CA LEU A 144 2.93 -7.26 12.43
C LEU A 144 3.63 -8.60 12.20
N ASN A 145 3.53 -9.54 13.15
CA ASN A 145 4.28 -10.79 13.17
C ASN A 145 5.80 -10.56 13.04
N ILE A 146 6.33 -9.59 13.79
CA ILE A 146 7.74 -9.18 13.81
C ILE A 146 8.27 -9.29 15.24
N SER A 147 9.55 -9.61 15.42
CA SER A 147 10.13 -9.66 16.77
C SER A 147 10.02 -8.31 17.50
N PRO A 148 9.75 -8.28 18.81
CA PRO A 148 9.70 -7.03 19.58
C PRO A 148 10.98 -6.20 19.48
N SER A 149 12.15 -6.86 19.43
CA SER A 149 13.44 -6.22 19.22
C SER A 149 13.53 -5.49 17.87
N SER A 150 12.99 -6.09 16.81
CA SER A 150 12.96 -5.48 15.49
C SER A 150 11.99 -4.31 15.44
N VAL A 151 10.79 -4.44 16.02
CA VAL A 151 9.83 -3.33 16.14
C VAL A 151 10.46 -2.15 16.87
N SER A 152 11.09 -2.39 18.03
CA SER A 152 11.78 -1.34 18.80
C SER A 152 12.86 -0.65 17.97
N ARG A 153 13.69 -1.42 17.24
CA ARG A 153 14.72 -0.89 16.35
C ARG A 153 14.14 -0.01 15.24
N TYR A 154 13.10 -0.46 14.54
CA TYR A 154 12.52 0.30 13.44
C TYR A 154 11.70 1.50 13.90
N LEU A 155 11.02 1.44 15.06
CA LEU A 155 10.42 2.62 15.67
C LEU A 155 11.48 3.66 16.00
N LYS A 156 12.61 3.26 16.59
CA LYS A 156 13.71 4.18 16.87
C LYS A 156 14.26 4.80 15.58
N GLN A 157 14.55 4.00 14.55
CA GLN A 157 15.01 4.51 13.25
C GLN A 157 14.01 5.47 12.60
N ALA A 158 12.71 5.15 12.63
CA ALA A 158 11.67 6.00 12.07
C ALA A 158 11.57 7.35 12.83
N GLU A 159 11.79 7.33 14.14
CA GLU A 159 11.78 8.54 14.98
C GLU A 159 13.04 9.39 14.76
N ASP A 160 14.22 8.76 14.74
CA ASP A 160 15.50 9.42 14.47
C ASP A 160 15.51 10.08 13.08
N CYS A 161 14.87 9.45 12.09
CA CYS A 161 14.69 10.03 10.75
C CYS A 161 13.48 10.98 10.65
N GLY A 162 12.72 11.21 11.72
CA GLY A 162 11.64 12.19 11.77
C GLY A 162 10.32 11.79 11.08
N TYR A 163 10.12 10.52 10.73
CA TYR A 163 8.88 10.02 10.11
C TYR A 163 7.75 9.80 11.10
N ILE A 164 8.11 9.46 12.34
CA ILE A 164 7.16 9.26 13.43
C ILE A 164 7.46 10.19 14.61
N LYS A 165 6.48 10.33 15.49
CA LYS A 165 6.62 10.83 16.85
C LYS A 165 5.94 9.83 17.78
N ARG A 166 6.58 9.50 18.91
CA ARG A 166 5.94 8.73 19.98
C ARG A 166 5.62 9.62 21.17
N ASP A 167 4.43 9.48 21.73
CA ASP A 167 4.04 10.10 22.99
C ASP A 167 3.06 9.20 23.76
N ASP A 168 2.45 9.73 24.82
CA ASP A 168 1.48 9.04 25.67
C ASP A 168 0.22 8.57 24.92
N LYS A 169 -0.07 9.17 23.76
CA LYS A 169 -1.24 8.83 22.94
C LYS A 169 -0.93 7.80 21.84
N GLY A 170 0.32 7.40 21.70
CA GLY A 170 0.76 6.33 20.81
C GLY A 170 1.85 6.74 19.83
N ILE A 171 1.83 6.11 18.65
CA ILE A 171 2.79 6.31 17.57
C ILE A 171 2.11 7.10 16.44
N HIS A 172 2.66 8.25 16.10
CA HIS A 172 2.08 9.18 15.12
C HIS A 172 2.95 9.34 13.88
N LEU A 173 2.41 9.03 12.70
CA LEU A 173 3.03 9.31 11.40
C LEU A 173 2.89 10.81 11.06
N LYS A 174 4.01 11.50 10.80
CA LYS A 174 4.03 12.98 10.74
C LYS A 174 3.62 13.57 9.39
N ASP A 175 4.14 13.03 8.28
CA ASP A 175 3.90 13.61 6.95
C ASP A 175 2.55 13.17 6.38
N ARG A 176 1.54 14.04 6.45
CA ARG A 176 0.20 13.81 5.88
C ARG A 176 0.17 13.80 4.35
N LYS A 177 1.19 14.33 3.68
CA LYS A 177 1.33 14.23 2.22
C LYS A 177 1.97 12.90 1.80
N MET A 178 2.64 12.22 2.73
CA MET A 178 3.18 10.88 2.52
C MET A 178 2.21 9.79 2.97
N PHE A 179 1.67 9.91 4.19
CA PHE A 179 0.68 9.03 4.78
C PHE A 179 -0.66 9.76 4.77
N ILE A 180 -1.42 9.52 3.70
CA ILE A 180 -2.63 10.29 3.44
C ILE A 180 -3.70 9.81 4.41
N VAL A 181 -4.36 10.78 5.02
CA VAL A 181 -5.56 10.57 5.81
C VAL A 181 -6.73 10.85 4.91
N THR A 182 -7.50 9.82 4.58
CA THR A 182 -8.81 10.02 3.96
C THR A 182 -9.79 10.39 5.07
N SER A 183 -10.37 11.57 5.00
CA SER A 183 -11.65 11.78 5.68
C SER A 183 -12.66 10.84 5.03
N GLU A 184 -13.48 10.17 5.84
CA GLU A 184 -14.71 9.56 5.30
C GLU A 184 -15.47 10.68 4.58
N SER A 185 -15.74 10.51 3.28
CA SER A 185 -16.55 11.51 2.58
C SER A 185 -17.91 11.57 3.27
N THR A 186 -18.53 12.74 3.35
CA THR A 186 -19.87 12.88 3.95
C THR A 186 -20.85 11.87 3.36
N PHE A 187 -20.67 11.49 2.08
CA PHE A 187 -21.43 10.45 1.41
C PHE A 187 -21.14 9.03 1.88
N ALA A 188 -19.87 8.66 2.09
CA ALA A 188 -19.51 7.36 2.64
C ALA A 188 -20.06 7.20 4.07
N PHE A 189 -19.97 8.27 4.87
CA PHE A 189 -20.56 8.33 6.21
C PHE A 189 -22.09 8.19 6.14
N ILE A 190 -22.77 8.98 5.29
CA ILE A 190 -24.23 8.92 5.13
C ILE A 190 -24.67 7.54 4.65
N LYS A 191 -23.96 6.89 3.72
CA LYS A 191 -24.28 5.53 3.28
C LYS A 191 -24.10 4.50 4.39
N ASN A 192 -23.04 4.61 5.19
CA ASN A 192 -22.82 3.70 6.32
C ASN A 192 -23.88 3.85 7.41
N VAL A 193 -24.32 5.08 7.70
CA VAL A 193 -25.33 5.35 8.74
C VAL A 193 -26.76 5.16 8.22
N TYR A 194 -26.99 5.46 6.94
CA TYR A 194 -28.29 5.42 6.27
C TYR A 194 -28.19 4.70 4.91
N PRO A 195 -27.98 3.38 4.89
CA PRO A 195 -27.78 2.62 3.66
C PRO A 195 -28.98 2.67 2.70
N ASN A 196 -30.16 3.00 3.20
CA ASN A 196 -31.38 3.15 2.40
C ASN A 196 -31.55 4.54 1.76
N ILE A 197 -30.71 5.53 2.14
CA ILE A 197 -30.81 6.92 1.68
C ILE A 197 -29.85 7.19 0.50
N LEU A 198 -28.74 6.46 0.42
CA LEU A 198 -27.74 6.63 -0.63
C LEU A 198 -27.32 5.27 -1.19
N THR A 199 -27.82 4.94 -2.38
CA THR A 199 -27.57 3.65 -3.04
C THR A 199 -26.24 3.64 -3.80
N ASP A 200 -25.78 2.46 -4.20
CA ASP A 200 -24.58 2.30 -5.04
C ASP A 200 -24.72 2.99 -6.40
N GLU A 201 -25.93 3.07 -6.94
CA GLU A 201 -26.23 3.79 -8.19
C GLU A 201 -26.11 5.31 -8.00
N ASP A 202 -26.63 5.86 -6.90
CA ASP A 202 -26.50 7.29 -6.55
C ASP A 202 -25.03 7.73 -6.42
N MET A 203 -24.17 6.84 -5.94
CA MET A 203 -22.73 7.07 -5.83
C MET A 203 -22.02 7.03 -7.20
N ALA A 204 -22.45 6.16 -8.11
CA ALA A 204 -21.85 5.97 -9.42
C ALA A 204 -22.19 7.11 -10.40
N GLU A 205 -23.39 7.69 -10.30
CA GLU A 205 -23.84 8.79 -11.17
C GLU A 205 -23.12 10.12 -10.88
N ARG A 206 -22.62 10.32 -9.65
CA ARG A 206 -21.89 11.53 -9.25
C ARG A 206 -20.41 11.44 -9.61
N LYS A 207 -20.10 11.50 -10.91
CA LYS A 207 -18.74 11.74 -11.40
C LYS A 207 -18.12 12.92 -10.65
N ILE A 208 -17.04 12.63 -9.93
CA ILE A 208 -16.35 13.52 -9.00
C ILE A 208 -15.87 14.78 -9.74
N HIS A 209 -16.58 15.89 -9.58
CA HIS A 209 -16.02 17.22 -9.69
C HIS A 209 -15.63 17.71 -8.30
N ASN A 210 -14.46 17.30 -7.82
CA ASN A 210 -13.82 17.99 -6.71
C ASN A 210 -13.23 19.30 -7.24
N TYR A 211 -14.07 20.32 -7.43
CA TYR A 211 -13.62 21.70 -7.35
C TYR A 211 -13.50 22.02 -5.87
N ASN A 212 -12.27 22.13 -5.37
CA ASN A 212 -12.01 22.85 -4.14
C ASN A 212 -11.65 24.29 -4.54
N GLU A 213 -12.51 25.24 -4.19
CA GLU A 213 -12.06 26.57 -3.77
C GLU A 213 -11.22 26.46 -2.48
#